data_AF-A0A2M7Z353-F1
#
_entry.id   AF-A0A2M7Z353-F1
#
_cell.length_a   1.000
_cell.length_b   1.000
_cell.length_c   1.000
_cell.angle_alpha   90.00
_cell.angle_beta   90.00
_cell.angle_gamma   90.00
#
_symmetry.space_group_name_H-M   'P 1'
#
loop_
_entity.id
_entity.type
_entity.pdbx_description
1 polymer ?
#
loop_
_entity_poly.entity_id
_entity_poly.type
_entity_poly.pdbx_seq_one_letter_code
_entity_poly.pdbx_strand_id
1 'polypeptide(L)' 'RFGVTVNAIAPGFIETRLTENLPPELKETIKKFTPLGRFGKPEEVASLIFFLASEEASFITGAVINIDGGLPL' A
#
# COMPACT_ATOMS: atom_id res chain seq x y z
N ARG A 1 -14.08 21.75 -15.77
CA ARG A 1 -13.09 21.14 -14.84
C ARG A 1 -12.13 20.32 -15.68
N PHE A 2 -10.83 20.33 -15.38
CA PHE A 2 -9.74 19.86 -16.25
C PHE A 2 -9.63 18.33 -16.46
N GLY A 3 -10.61 17.53 -16.02
CA GLY A 3 -10.56 16.06 -16.15
C GLY A 3 -9.48 15.38 -15.31
N VAL A 4 -8.96 16.04 -14.27
CA VAL A 4 -7.89 15.51 -13.41
C VAL A 4 -8.48 14.86 -12.15
N THR A 5 -8.06 13.62 -11.87
CA THR A 5 -8.31 12.93 -10.60
C THR A 5 -7.09 13.06 -9.68
N VAL A 6 -7.30 13.05 -8.37
CA VAL A 6 -6.24 13.11 -7.36
C VAL A 6 -6.58 12.14 -6.24
N ASN A 7 -5.68 11.21 -5.93
CA ASN A 7 -5.87 10.22 -4.86
C ASN A 7 -4.56 10.05 -4.06
N ALA A 8 -4.67 9.52 -2.85
CA ALA A 8 -3.54 9.17 -2.00
C ALA A 8 -3.51 7.66 -1.76
N ILE A 9 -2.29 7.13 -1.62
CA ILE A 9 -2.05 5.72 -1.30
C ILE A 9 -1.40 5.69 0.09
N ALA A 10 -1.92 4.83 0.96
CA ALA A 10 -1.41 4.59 2.31
C ALA A 10 -0.90 3.14 2.41
N PRO A 11 0.38 2.88 2.06
CA PRO A 11 0.96 1.55 2.20
C PRO A 11 1.21 1.20 3.66
N GLY A 12 1.10 -0.08 3.97
CA GLY A 12 1.64 -0.66 5.21
C GLY A 12 3.14 -0.93 5.10
N PHE A 13 3.61 -2.01 5.72
CA PHE A 13 5.01 -2.41 5.61
C PHE A 13 5.29 -3.11 4.28
N ILE A 14 6.16 -2.52 3.46
CA ILE A 14 6.52 -3.00 2.13
C ILE A 14 7.98 -3.44 2.08
N GLU A 15 8.25 -4.58 1.45
CA GLU A 15 9.58 -5.15 1.21
C GLU A 15 10.43 -4.20 0.36
N THR A 16 11.25 -3.40 1.05
CA THR A 16 12.20 -2.45 0.48
C THR A 16 13.52 -2.52 1.24
N ARG A 17 14.58 -1.91 0.68
CA ARG A 17 15.89 -1.74 1.35
C ARG A 17 15.77 -1.14 2.75
N LEU A 18 14.77 -0.28 2.98
CA LEU A 18 14.51 0.30 4.30
C LEU A 18 14.04 -0.76 5.29
N THR A 19 13.09 -1.59 4.89
CA THR A 19 12.52 -2.64 5.75
C THR A 19 13.42 -3.86 5.92
N GLU A 20 14.35 -4.10 4.99
CA GLU A 20 15.34 -5.17 5.07
C GLU A 20 16.20 -5.06 6.33
N ASN A 21 16.50 -3.84 6.77
CA ASN A 21 17.36 -3.59 7.94
C ASN A 21 16.60 -3.60 9.28
N LEU A 22 15.28 -3.86 9.28
CA LEU A 22 14.53 -3.96 10.53
C LEU A 22 14.98 -5.19 11.34
N PRO A 23 15.06 -5.07 12.68
CA PRO A 23 15.35 -6.21 13.54
C PRO A 23 14.39 -7.38 13.27
N PRO A 24 14.86 -8.64 13.28
CA PRO A 24 14.01 -9.80 13.01
C PRO A 24 12.78 -9.88 13.92
N GLU A 25 12.94 -9.59 15.21
CA GLU A 25 11.83 -9.59 16.18
C GLU A 25 10.74 -8.55 15.85
N LEU A 26 11.14 -7.39 15.33
CA LEU A 26 10.22 -6.34 14.91
C LEU A 26 9.47 -6.78 13.63
N LYS A 27 10.17 -7.39 12.67
CA LYS A 27 9.52 -7.94 11.46
C LYS A 27 8.47 -8.98 11.81
N GLU A 28 8.79 -9.91 12.70
CA GLU A 28 7.86 -10.96 13.13
C GLU A 28 6.67 -10.38 13.90
N THR A 29 6.89 -9.37 14.75
CA THR A 29 5.81 -8.65 15.43
C THR A 29 4.87 -7.99 14.44
N ILE A 30 5.40 -7.25 13.46
CA ILE A 30 4.58 -6.58 12.44
C ILE A 30 3.77 -7.60 11.63
N LYS A 31 4.39 -8.72 11.21
CA LYS A 31 3.68 -9.78 10.47
C LYS A 31 2.53 -10.37 11.28
N LYS A 32 2.70 -10.57 12.59
CA LYS A 32 1.62 -11.08 13.47
C LYS A 32 0.42 -10.14 13.57
N PHE A 33 0.67 -8.83 13.55
CA PHE A 33 -0.41 -7.82 13.58
C PHE A 33 -1.00 -7.52 12.21
N THR A 34 -0.32 -7.88 11.13
CA THR A 34 -0.84 -7.76 9.76
C THR A 34 -1.71 -8.99 9.46
N PRO A 35 -3.02 -8.85 9.20
CA PRO A 35 -3.89 -9.99 8.89
C PRO A 35 -3.41 -10.88 7.76
N LEU A 36 -2.77 -10.33 6.73
CA LEU A 36 -2.17 -11.12 5.65
C LEU A 36 -0.84 -11.83 6.03
N GLY A 37 -0.32 -11.60 7.24
CA GLY A 37 0.83 -12.33 7.79
C GLY A 37 2.18 -12.03 7.14
N ARG A 38 2.26 -11.03 6.26
CA ARG A 38 3.46 -10.71 5.48
C ARG A 38 3.58 -9.22 5.20
N PHE A 39 4.77 -8.80 4.79
CA PHE A 39 4.96 -7.48 4.20
C PHE A 39 4.38 -7.50 2.78
N GLY A 40 3.89 -6.34 2.33
CA GLY A 40 3.55 -6.13 0.94
C GLY A 40 4.79 -6.08 0.07
N LYS A 41 4.64 -6.31 -1.23
CA LYS A 41 5.71 -6.14 -2.20
C LYS A 41 5.56 -4.81 -2.94
N PRO A 42 6.66 -4.19 -3.42
CA PRO A 42 6.57 -2.97 -4.22
C PRO A 42 5.64 -3.09 -5.43
N GLU A 43 5.57 -4.27 -6.05
CA GLU A 43 4.73 -4.54 -7.21
C GLU A 43 3.24 -4.47 -6.90
N GLU A 44 2.84 -4.75 -5.65
CA GLU A 44 1.44 -4.65 -5.22
C GLU A 44 1.01 -3.18 -5.10
N VAL A 45 1.89 -2.32 -4.58
CA VAL A 45 1.67 -0.86 -4.55
C VAL A 45 1.65 -0.29 -5.96
N ALA A 46 2.58 -0.73 -6.82
CA ALA A 46 2.63 -0.31 -8.22
C ALA A 46 1.37 -0.71 -8.99
N SER A 47 0.80 -1.89 -8.71
CA SER A 47 -0.44 -2.35 -9.34
C SER A 47 -1.64 -1.46 -8.98
N LEU A 48 -1.75 -1.02 -7.73
CA LEU A 48 -2.78 -0.07 -7.31
C LEU A 48 -2.58 1.30 -7.98
N ILE A 49 -1.34 1.80 -8.05
CA ILE A 49 -1.02 3.05 -8.77
C ILE A 49 -1.44 2.93 -10.23
N PHE A 50 -1.11 1.82 -10.88
CA PHE A 50 -1.44 1.57 -12.28
C PHE A 50 -2.96 1.60 -12.51
N PHE A 51 -3.74 0.95 -11.63
CA PHE A 51 -5.20 1.02 -11.68
C PHE A 51 -5.73 2.45 -11.48
N LEU A 52 -5.21 3.19 -10.50
CA LEU A 52 -5.66 4.57 -10.26
C LEU A 52 -5.31 5.54 -11.39
N ALA A 53 -4.28 5.23 -12.17
CA ALA A 53 -3.88 5.98 -13.35
C ALA A 53 -4.63 5.57 -14.63
N SER A 54 -5.45 4.50 -14.58
CA SER A 54 -6.14 3.97 -15.74
C SER A 54 -7.55 4.58 -15.90
N GLU A 55 -8.15 4.40 -17.09
CA GLU A 55 -9.49 4.92 -17.41
C GLU A 55 -10.59 4.27 -16.55
N GLU A 56 -10.36 3.05 -16.09
CA GLU A 56 -11.25 2.31 -15.19
C GLU A 56 -11.44 3.01 -13.83
N ALA A 57 -10.48 3.84 -13.40
CA ALA A 57 -10.55 4.62 -12.17
C ALA A 57 -11.03 6.07 -12.39
N SER A 58 -11.58 6.40 -13.56
CA SER A 58 -11.99 7.78 -13.94
C SER A 58 -13.00 8.46 -13.01
N PHE A 59 -13.69 7.69 -12.15
CA PHE A 59 -14.62 8.22 -11.14
C PHE A 59 -14.09 8.18 -9.70
N ILE A 60 -12.81 7.86 -9.50
CA ILE A 60 -12.15 7.83 -8.19
C ILE A 60 -11.29 9.08 -8.05
N THR A 61 -11.71 10.01 -7.20
CA THR A 61 -10.94 11.21 -6.85
C THR A 61 -11.23 11.63 -5.41
N GLY A 62 -10.22 12.13 -4.71
CA GLY A 62 -10.27 12.50 -3.30
C GLY A 62 -10.16 11.32 -2.33
N ALA A 63 -9.88 10.11 -2.81
CA ALA A 63 -9.77 8.92 -1.97
C ALA A 63 -8.38 8.77 -1.35
N VAL A 64 -8.34 8.24 -0.12
CA VAL A 64 -7.14 7.66 0.48
C VAL A 64 -7.35 6.15 0.48
N ILE A 65 -6.45 5.42 -0.18
CA ILE A 65 -6.59 3.96 -0.32
C ILE A 65 -5.47 3.27 0.45
N ASN A 66 -5.88 2.46 1.42
CA ASN A 66 -4.98 1.62 2.20
C ASN A 66 -4.55 0.40 1.40
N ILE A 67 -3.25 0.12 1.40
CA ILE A 67 -2.63 -1.09 0.85
C ILE A 67 -1.63 -1.64 1.87
N ASP A 68 -2.19 -2.11 2.98
CA ASP A 68 -1.45 -2.41 4.21
C ASP A 68 -1.61 -3.84 4.71
N GLY A 69 -2.30 -4.69 3.94
CA GLY A 69 -2.59 -6.07 4.33
C GLY A 69 -3.54 -6.19 5.52
N GLY A 70 -4.32 -5.14 5.81
CA GLY A 70 -5.30 -5.08 6.88
C GLY A 70 -4.72 -4.67 8.23
N LEU A 71 -3.52 -4.07 8.24
CA LEU A 71 -2.87 -3.64 9.47
C LEU A 71 -3.82 -2.69 10.24
N PRO A 72 -4.23 -3.04 11.47
CA PRO A 72 -5.06 -2.16 12.27
C PRO A 72 -4.19 -0.97 12.72
N LEU A 73 -4.42 0.19 12.10
CA LEU A 73 -3.87 1.49 12.51
C LEU A 73 -4.94 2.31 13.22
#